data_AF-A0A956P7R5-F1
#
_entry.id   AF-A0A956P7R5-F1
#
_cell.length_a   1.000
_cell.length_b   1.000
_cell.length_c   1.000
_cell.angle_alpha   90.00
_cell.angle_beta   90.00
_cell.angle_gamma   90.00
#
_symmetry.space_group_name_H-M   'P 1'
#
loop_
_entity.id
_entity.type
_entity.pdbx_description
1 polymer ?
#
loop_
_entity_poly.entity_id
_entity_poly.type
_entity_poly.pdbx_seq_one_letter_code
_entity_poly.pdbx_strand_id
1 'polypeptide(L)'
;MAKQPTDRTPHPRNVDLDRILDATRRGQWSVHAFDWDQPLGGIEGTSKRELREMGRMLVFTAGLERQAARIFDLCAHYVADKRAKQIFELFAIDERRHAEAEIRMAARHGVGWGDLPLVTRAAFRDMERRFRRPSRCGGMKPVAIT
;
A
#
# COMPACT_ATOMS: atom_id res chain seq x y z
N MET A 1 52.96 -0.36 -13.97
CA MET A 1 52.00 0.10 -12.94
C MET A 1 50.76 -0.79 -13.02
N ALA A 2 50.57 -1.69 -12.07
CA ALA A 2 49.40 -2.56 -12.03
C ALA A 2 48.19 -1.76 -11.50
N LYS A 3 47.07 -1.74 -12.25
CA LYS A 3 45.79 -1.19 -11.79
C LYS A 3 45.27 -2.07 -10.65
N GLN A 4 45.01 -1.45 -9.49
CA GLN A 4 44.24 -2.10 -8.42
C GLN A 4 42.83 -2.45 -8.93
N PRO A 5 42.33 -3.66 -8.66
CA PRO A 5 40.95 -4.01 -8.94
C PRO A 5 40.05 -3.19 -8.01
N THR A 6 39.24 -2.29 -8.58
CA THR A 6 38.19 -1.60 -7.84
C THR A 6 37.09 -2.61 -7.56
N ASP A 7 37.13 -3.23 -6.39
CA ASP A 7 35.98 -3.94 -5.86
C ASP A 7 34.86 -2.92 -5.62
N ARG A 8 33.92 -2.85 -6.57
CA ARG A 8 32.67 -2.11 -6.43
C ARG A 8 31.53 -3.09 -6.26
N THR A 9 31.68 -4.07 -5.37
CA THR A 9 30.49 -4.72 -4.79
C THR A 9 29.71 -3.63 -4.04
N PRO A 10 28.44 -3.35 -4.40
CA PRO A 10 27.64 -2.43 -3.61
C PRO A 10 27.43 -3.09 -2.25
N HIS A 11 28.07 -2.55 -1.20
CA HIS A 11 27.68 -2.91 0.15
C HIS A 11 26.19 -2.56 0.30
N PRO A 12 25.33 -3.49 0.78
CA PRO A 12 23.97 -3.13 1.12
C PRO A 12 24.07 -1.97 2.10
N ARG A 13 23.47 -0.82 1.75
CA ARG A 13 23.36 0.28 2.69
C ARG A 13 22.61 -0.27 3.89
N ASN A 14 23.29 -0.34 5.03
CA ASN A 14 22.70 -0.79 6.28
C ASN A 14 21.43 0.05 6.51
N VAL A 15 20.27 -0.60 6.50
CA VAL A 15 18.97 0.10 6.55
C VAL A 15 18.71 0.48 8.00
N ASP A 16 18.61 1.78 8.26
CA ASP A 16 18.29 2.30 9.59
C ASP A 16 16.80 2.08 9.92
N LEU A 17 16.50 0.91 10.47
CA LEU A 17 15.14 0.51 10.82
C LEU A 17 14.54 1.36 11.94
N ASP A 18 15.35 1.86 12.88
CA ASP A 18 14.86 2.69 13.97
C ASP A 18 14.36 4.03 13.44
N ARG A 19 15.12 4.66 12.53
CA ARG A 19 14.68 5.86 11.84
C ARG A 19 13.42 5.65 11.02
N ILE A 20 13.30 4.52 10.31
CA ILE A 20 12.10 4.22 9.50
C ILE A 20 10.90 4.03 10.41
N LEU A 21 11.03 3.24 11.48
CA LEU A 21 9.95 2.99 12.43
C LEU A 21 9.44 4.29 13.07
N ASP A 22 10.36 5.17 13.46
CA ASP A 22 10.01 6.49 14.01
C ASP A 22 9.31 7.38 12.98
N ALA A 23 9.75 7.36 11.72
CA ALA A 23 9.09 8.09 10.65
C ALA A 23 7.68 7.55 10.38
N THR A 24 7.51 6.23 10.29
CA THR A 24 6.21 5.57 10.07
C THR A 24 5.23 5.90 11.20
N ARG A 25 5.68 5.88 12.46
CA ARG A 25 4.86 6.24 13.62
C ARG A 25 4.38 7.70 13.57
N ARG A 26 5.29 8.64 13.26
CA ARG A 26 4.92 10.06 13.13
C ARG A 26 4.00 10.34 11.95
N GLY A 27 4.10 9.53 10.89
CA GLY A 27 3.28 9.64 9.69
C GLY A 27 1.86 9.07 9.83
N GLN A 28 1.53 8.41 10.94
CA GLN A 28 0.21 7.82 11.14
C GLN A 28 -0.89 8.89 11.16
N TRP A 29 -1.98 8.64 10.44
CA TRP A 29 -3.16 9.49 10.41
C TRP A 29 -4.45 8.64 10.43
N SER A 30 -5.61 9.29 10.54
CA SER A 30 -6.92 8.62 10.58
C SER A 30 -7.86 9.16 9.52
N VAL A 31 -8.57 8.27 8.81
CA VAL A 31 -9.62 8.61 7.84
C VAL A 31 -10.72 9.46 8.48
N HIS A 32 -10.95 9.29 9.77
CA HIS A 32 -11.96 10.06 10.51
C HIS A 32 -11.51 11.49 10.87
N ALA A 33 -10.23 11.83 10.68
CA ALA A 33 -9.72 13.17 10.96
C ALA A 33 -10.03 14.17 9.83
N PHE A 34 -10.46 13.70 8.66
CA PHE A 34 -10.82 14.58 7.55
C PHE A 34 -12.28 14.99 7.61
N ASP A 35 -12.54 16.25 7.24
CA ASP A 35 -13.87 16.71 6.88
C ASP A 35 -14.17 16.29 5.43
N TRP A 36 -14.99 15.24 5.30
CA TRP A 36 -15.37 14.68 4.02
C TRP A 36 -16.47 15.48 3.30
N ASP A 37 -17.10 16.43 4.00
CA ASP A 37 -18.14 17.29 3.44
C ASP A 37 -17.56 18.62 2.95
N GLN A 38 -16.34 18.98 3.40
CA GLN A 38 -15.61 20.14 2.92
C GLN A 38 -15.51 20.16 1.37
N PRO A 39 -15.90 21.25 0.69
CA PRO A 39 -15.75 21.38 -0.75
C PRO A 39 -14.31 21.12 -1.21
N LEU A 40 -14.17 20.40 -2.33
CA LEU A 40 -12.87 20.22 -2.96
C LEU A 40 -12.50 21.53 -3.68
N GLY A 41 -11.40 22.17 -3.28
CA GLY A 41 -10.85 23.29 -4.04
C GLY A 41 -10.15 22.81 -5.30
N GLY A 42 -10.15 23.62 -6.36
CA GLY A 42 -9.39 23.32 -7.59
C GLY A 42 -10.09 22.37 -8.55
N ILE A 43 -11.35 21.99 -8.29
CA ILE A 43 -12.17 21.19 -9.23
C ILE A 43 -13.07 22.07 -10.11
N GLU A 44 -13.00 23.39 -9.97
CA GLU A 44 -13.76 24.33 -10.77
C GLU A 44 -13.47 24.10 -12.27
N GLY A 45 -14.53 23.96 -13.07
CA GLY A 45 -14.41 23.67 -14.50
C GLY A 45 -14.18 22.19 -14.86
N THR A 46 -14.01 21.30 -13.88
CA THR A 46 -13.93 19.86 -14.14
C THR A 46 -15.33 19.31 -14.42
N SER A 47 -15.49 18.58 -15.52
CA SER A 47 -16.77 18.01 -15.91
C SER A 47 -17.19 16.85 -15.00
N LYS A 48 -18.50 16.57 -14.92
CA LYS A 48 -19.02 15.39 -14.20
C LYS A 48 -18.42 14.08 -14.71
N ARG A 49 -18.10 13.99 -16.01
CA ARG A 49 -17.46 12.81 -16.60
C ARG A 49 -16.05 12.63 -16.06
N GLU A 50 -15.24 13.69 -16.06
CA GLU A 50 -13.86 13.65 -15.55
C GLU A 50 -13.82 13.28 -14.07
N LEU A 51 -14.70 13.88 -13.25
CA LEU A 51 -14.82 13.52 -11.83
C LEU A 51 -15.17 12.03 -11.63
N ARG A 52 -16.01 11.46 -12.49
CA ARG A 52 -16.30 10.02 -12.46
C ARG A 52 -15.09 9.17 -12.86
N GLU A 53 -14.31 9.57 -13.86
CA GLU A 53 -13.09 8.83 -14.21
C GLU A 53 -12.03 8.91 -13.10
N MET A 54 -11.88 10.08 -12.45
CA MET A 54 -11.05 10.23 -11.26
C MET A 54 -11.50 9.30 -10.14
N GLY A 55 -12.82 9.23 -9.88
CA GLY A 55 -13.39 8.28 -8.93
C GLY A 55 -13.07 6.82 -9.25
N ARG A 56 -13.10 6.41 -10.53
CA ARG A 56 -12.74 5.04 -10.92
C ARG A 56 -11.28 4.75 -10.70
N MET A 57 -10.41 5.72 -10.97
CA MET A 57 -8.97 5.60 -10.69
C MET A 57 -8.72 5.43 -9.19
N LEU A 58 -9.36 6.22 -8.33
CA LEU A 58 -9.28 6.06 -6.87
C LEU A 58 -9.75 4.67 -6.41
N VAL A 59 -10.87 4.17 -6.91
CA VAL A 59 -11.36 2.83 -6.57
C VAL A 59 -10.40 1.74 -7.07
N PHE A 60 -9.78 1.92 -8.22
CA PHE A 60 -8.75 1.01 -8.72
C PHE A 60 -7.51 1.00 -7.80
N THR A 61 -7.03 2.18 -7.40
CA THR A 61 -5.91 2.32 -6.47
C THR A 61 -6.23 1.67 -5.12
N ALA A 62 -7.44 1.85 -4.60
CA ALA A 62 -7.87 1.21 -3.36
C ALA A 62 -7.82 -0.32 -3.45
N GLY A 63 -8.07 -0.86 -4.64
CA GLY A 63 -7.87 -2.28 -4.93
C GLY A 63 -6.41 -2.69 -4.78
N LEU A 64 -5.46 -1.90 -5.27
CA LEU A 64 -4.02 -2.14 -5.15
C LEU A 64 -3.54 -2.00 -3.71
N GLU A 65 -3.97 -0.97 -2.98
CA GLU A 65 -3.57 -0.73 -1.59
C GLU A 65 -4.03 -1.86 -0.66
N ARG A 66 -5.22 -2.41 -0.90
CA ARG A 66 -5.67 -3.63 -0.20
C ARG A 66 -4.75 -4.83 -0.45
N GLN A 67 -4.13 -4.92 -1.62
CA GLN A 67 -3.15 -5.97 -1.92
C GLN A 67 -1.80 -5.67 -1.26
N ALA A 68 -1.35 -4.42 -1.27
CA ALA A 68 -0.15 -3.98 -0.56
C ALA A 68 -0.25 -4.28 0.93
N ALA A 69 -1.38 -3.97 1.58
CA ALA A 69 -1.63 -4.30 2.99
C ALA A 69 -1.39 -5.79 3.30
N ARG A 70 -1.91 -6.68 2.45
CA ARG A 70 -1.76 -8.14 2.61
C ARG A 70 -0.33 -8.61 2.39
N ILE A 71 0.39 -7.98 1.47
CA ILE A 71 1.81 -8.25 1.25
C ILE A 71 2.61 -7.84 2.48
N PHE A 72 2.34 -6.66 3.06
CA PHE A 72 3.00 -6.22 4.27
C PHE A 72 2.66 -7.09 5.49
N ASP A 73 1.41 -7.54 5.64
CA ASP A 73 1.05 -8.55 6.66
C ASP A 73 1.90 -9.84 6.49
N LEU A 74 2.12 -10.29 5.25
CA LEU A 74 2.94 -11.45 4.95
C LEU A 74 4.42 -11.20 5.27
N CYS A 75 4.95 -10.03 4.91
CA CYS A 75 6.32 -9.64 5.26
C CYS A 75 6.53 -9.60 6.77
N ALA A 76 5.59 -9.02 7.52
CA ALA A 76 5.61 -9.00 8.98
C ALA A 76 5.62 -10.41 9.60
N HIS A 77 4.98 -11.38 8.94
CA HIS A 77 4.96 -12.77 9.39
C HIS A 77 6.32 -13.48 9.24
N TYR A 78 7.05 -13.22 8.16
CA TYR A 78 8.29 -13.94 7.84
C TYR A 78 9.58 -13.22 8.25
N VAL A 79 9.53 -11.93 8.55
CA VAL A 79 10.72 -11.18 8.96
C VAL A 79 11.13 -11.51 10.39
N ALA A 80 12.43 -11.69 10.62
CA ALA A 80 12.97 -12.01 11.94
C ALA A 80 13.21 -10.77 12.83
N ASP A 81 13.63 -9.65 12.23
CA ASP A 81 13.90 -8.41 12.98
C ASP A 81 12.59 -7.81 13.50
N LYS A 82 12.54 -7.55 14.81
CA LYS A 82 11.35 -7.03 15.50
C LYS A 82 10.95 -5.63 15.04
N ARG A 83 11.91 -4.78 14.68
CA ARG A 83 11.67 -3.41 14.18
C ARG A 83 11.09 -3.49 12.78
N ALA A 84 11.68 -4.31 11.91
CA ALA A 84 11.16 -4.54 10.56
C ALA A 84 9.74 -5.11 10.60
N LYS A 85 9.47 -6.06 11.51
CA LYS A 85 8.11 -6.57 11.75
C LYS A 85 7.12 -5.45 12.08
N GLN A 86 7.47 -4.58 13.05
CA GLN A 86 6.62 -3.46 13.44
C GLN A 86 6.40 -2.46 12.30
N ILE A 87 7.43 -2.20 11.48
CA ILE A 87 7.31 -1.34 10.29
C ILE A 87 6.28 -1.93 9.32
N PHE A 88 6.39 -3.22 8.99
CA PHE A 88 5.44 -3.86 8.08
C PHE A 88 4.02 -3.93 8.64
N GLU A 89 3.85 -4.15 9.94
CA GLU A 89 2.53 -4.08 10.59
C GLU A 89 1.91 -2.69 10.45
N LEU A 90 2.69 -1.63 10.64
CA LEU A 90 2.24 -0.25 10.45
C LEU A 90 1.94 0.07 8.98
N PHE A 91 2.78 -0.36 8.05
CA PHE A 91 2.49 -0.21 6.62
C PHE A 91 1.20 -0.92 6.22
N ALA A 92 0.95 -2.13 6.71
CA ALA A 92 -0.31 -2.83 6.46
C ALA A 92 -1.54 -2.05 6.98
N ILE A 93 -1.39 -1.35 8.10
CA ILE A 93 -2.44 -0.47 8.64
C ILE A 93 -2.63 0.76 7.74
N ASP A 94 -1.54 1.39 7.30
CA ASP A 94 -1.59 2.57 6.43
C ASP A 94 -2.27 2.26 5.11
N GLU A 95 -1.91 1.18 4.42
CA GLU A 95 -2.52 0.86 3.12
C GLU A 95 -4.01 0.51 3.23
N ARG A 96 -4.46 -0.02 4.37
CA ARG A 96 -5.91 -0.19 4.62
C ARG A 96 -6.62 1.15 4.76
N ARG A 97 -6.00 2.12 5.44
CA ARG A 97 -6.54 3.48 5.59
C ARG A 97 -6.50 4.26 4.27
N HIS A 98 -5.44 4.11 3.47
CA HIS A 98 -5.33 4.67 2.13
C HIS A 98 -6.49 4.17 1.27
N ALA A 99 -6.68 2.85 1.20
CA ALA A 99 -7.79 2.25 0.44
C ALA A 99 -9.16 2.76 0.91
N GLU A 100 -9.36 2.94 2.22
CA GLU A 100 -10.62 3.47 2.76
C GLU A 100 -10.83 4.94 2.35
N ALA A 101 -9.81 5.78 2.48
CA ALA A 101 -9.87 7.18 2.08
C ALA A 101 -10.17 7.35 0.59
N GLU A 102 -9.52 6.55 -0.26
CA GLU A 102 -9.73 6.57 -1.71
C GLU A 102 -11.15 6.16 -2.10
N ILE A 103 -11.70 5.11 -1.47
CA ILE A 103 -13.09 4.69 -1.67
C ILE A 103 -14.05 5.78 -1.23
N ARG A 104 -13.80 6.42 -0.08
CA ARG A 104 -14.65 7.48 0.43
C ARG A 104 -14.62 8.71 -0.46
N MET A 105 -13.45 9.06 -0.99
CA MET A 105 -13.30 10.14 -1.98
C MET A 105 -14.02 9.80 -3.29
N ALA A 106 -13.87 8.59 -3.82
CA ALA A 106 -14.56 8.16 -5.03
C ALA A 106 -16.09 8.21 -4.89
N ALA A 107 -16.61 7.87 -3.70
CA ALA A 107 -18.02 7.94 -3.40
C ALA A 107 -18.59 9.37 -3.52
N ARG A 108 -17.79 10.41 -3.23
CA ARG A 108 -18.17 11.82 -3.44
C ARG A 108 -18.45 12.15 -4.90
N HIS A 109 -17.92 11.36 -5.83
CA HIS A 109 -18.16 11.48 -7.27
C HIS A 109 -19.15 10.44 -7.80
N GLY A 110 -19.87 9.74 -6.91
CA GLY A 110 -20.87 8.72 -7.26
C GLY A 110 -20.25 7.49 -7.90
N VAL A 111 -19.02 7.14 -7.52
CA VAL A 111 -18.28 5.97 -8.03
C VAL A 111 -17.99 5.02 -6.88
N GLY A 112 -18.24 3.74 -7.09
CA GLY A 112 -17.90 2.68 -6.16
C GLY A 112 -17.27 1.47 -6.86
N TRP A 113 -17.07 0.39 -6.10
CA TRP A 113 -16.45 -0.83 -6.62
C TRP A 113 -17.15 -1.40 -7.85
N GLY A 114 -18.47 -1.26 -7.95
CA GLY A 114 -19.27 -1.74 -9.07
C GLY A 114 -18.99 -1.05 -10.40
N ASP A 115 -18.45 0.16 -10.37
CA ASP A 115 -18.14 0.97 -11.56
C ASP A 115 -16.82 0.57 -12.24
N LEU A 116 -16.01 -0.29 -11.61
CA LEU A 116 -14.82 -0.85 -12.25
C LEU A 116 -15.20 -1.91 -13.31
N PRO A 117 -14.39 -2.05 -14.38
CA PRO A 117 -14.57 -3.11 -15.36
C PRO A 117 -14.67 -4.49 -14.70
N LEU A 118 -15.54 -5.36 -15.22
CA LEU A 118 -15.79 -6.68 -14.64
C LEU A 118 -14.50 -7.50 -14.48
N VAL A 119 -13.62 -7.45 -15.50
CA VAL A 119 -12.33 -8.15 -15.50
C VAL A 119 -11.43 -7.68 -14.36
N THR A 120 -11.41 -6.37 -14.09
CA THR A 120 -10.64 -5.74 -13.02
C THR A 120 -11.17 -6.19 -11.66
N ARG A 121 -12.49 -6.16 -11.45
CA ARG A 121 -13.12 -6.62 -10.21
C ARG A 121 -12.86 -8.11 -9.96
N ALA A 122 -12.91 -8.92 -11.01
CA ALA A 122 -12.61 -10.34 -10.93
C ALA A 122 -11.14 -10.59 -10.57
N ALA A 123 -10.21 -9.83 -11.16
CA ALA A 123 -8.79 -9.92 -10.86
C ALA A 123 -8.50 -9.59 -9.39
N PHE A 124 -9.00 -8.47 -8.88
CA PHE A 124 -8.84 -8.11 -7.47
C PHE A 124 -9.41 -9.17 -6.53
N ARG A 125 -10.63 -9.66 -6.80
CA ARG A 125 -11.23 -10.74 -6.02
C ARG A 125 -10.37 -12.01 -6.03
N ASP A 126 -9.77 -12.35 -7.16
CA ASP A 126 -8.90 -13.51 -7.25
C ASP A 126 -7.63 -13.34 -6.43
N MET A 127 -6.96 -12.19 -6.55
CA MET A 127 -5.78 -11.86 -5.76
C MET A 127 -6.11 -11.87 -4.26
N GLU A 128 -7.23 -11.27 -3.86
CA GLU A 128 -7.71 -11.31 -2.48
C GLU A 128 -7.93 -12.75 -1.95
N ARG A 129 -8.36 -13.70 -2.78
CA ARG A 129 -8.49 -15.09 -2.35
C ARG A 129 -7.14 -15.76 -2.13
N ARG A 130 -6.15 -15.47 -2.98
CA ARG A 130 -4.81 -16.07 -2.90
C ARG A 130 -4.08 -15.69 -1.61
N PHE A 131 -4.17 -14.43 -1.19
CA PHE A 131 -3.54 -13.96 0.06
C PHE A 131 -4.24 -14.42 1.35
N ARG A 132 -5.47 -14.95 1.30
CA ARG A 132 -6.15 -15.49 2.50
C ARG A 132 -5.62 -16.86 2.95
N ARG A 133 -4.73 -17.51 2.19
CA ARG A 133 -4.17 -18.84 2.52
C ARG A 133 -2.63 -18.79 2.61
N PRO A 134 -2.06 -18.35 3.74
CA PRO A 134 -0.61 -18.32 3.94
C PRO A 134 0.03 -19.71 3.79
N SER A 135 -0.70 -20.78 4.13
CA SER A 135 -0.25 -22.18 4.08
C SER A 135 -0.04 -22.75 2.67
N ARG A 136 -0.28 -21.98 1.60
CA ARG A 136 0.14 -22.34 0.23
C ARG A 136 1.41 -21.64 -0.24
N CYS A 137 1.96 -20.71 0.55
CA CYS A 137 3.32 -20.21 0.37
C CYS A 137 4.29 -21.21 1.01
N GLY A 138 4.43 -22.38 0.37
CA GLY A 138 5.29 -23.45 0.85
C GLY A 138 6.74 -23.00 1.01
N GLY A 139 7.31 -23.23 2.19
CA GLY A 139 8.77 -23.39 2.37
C GLY A 139 9.64 -22.14 2.43
N MET A 140 9.09 -20.92 2.53
CA MET A 140 9.95 -19.73 2.74
C MET A 140 10.52 -19.71 4.16
N LYS A 141 11.83 -19.96 4.26
CA LYS A 141 12.60 -19.78 5.50
C LYS A 141 12.66 -18.27 5.83
N PRO A 142 12.69 -17.89 7.12
CA PRO A 142 12.90 -16.50 7.52
C PRO A 142 14.19 -15.95 6.88
N VAL A 143 14.10 -14.79 6.24
CA VAL A 143 15.26 -14.09 5.68
C VAL A 143 15.75 -13.08 6.71
N ALA A 144 17.02 -13.17 7.08
CA ALA A 144 17.68 -12.14 7.89
C ALA A 144 17.96 -10.92 7.00
N ILE A 145 17.48 -9.75 7.42
CA ILE A 145 17.91 -8.46 6.86
C ILE A 145 19.02 -7.99 7.78
N THR A 146 20.27 -8.11 7.32
CA THR A 146 21.49 -7.61 8.01
C THR A 146 21.98 -6.33 7.37
#